data_AF-A0A652JSG2-F1
#
_entry.id   AF-A0A652JSG2-F1
#
_cell.length_a   1.000
_cell.length_b   1.000
_cell.length_c   1.000
_cell.angle_alpha   90.00
_cell.angle_beta   90.00
_cell.angle_gamma   90.00
#
_symmetry.space_group_name_H-M   'P 1'
#
loop_
_entity.id
_entity.type
_entity.pdbx_description
1 polymer ?
#
loop_
_entity_poly.entity_id
_entity_poly.type
_entity_poly.pdbx_seq_one_letter_code
_entity_poly.pdbx_strand_id
1 'polypeptide(L)' 'MDDVVTDGTRALAGQVRAVNGDLLTLARPGGMEWTAKAADCWSASPEERRALRPSGAIALIGEHLPPVQPPSRCS' A
#
# COMPACT_ATOMS: atom_id res chain seq x y z
N MET A 1 -1.23 1.27 15.74
CA MET A 1 -0.50 2.31 14.99
C MET A 1 0.15 1.63 13.81
N ASP A 2 -0.29 1.94 12.60
CA ASP A 2 0.34 1.51 11.36
C ASP A 2 1.54 2.42 11.07
N ASP A 3 2.64 2.21 11.80
CA ASP A 3 3.85 2.97 11.58
C ASP A 3 4.49 2.55 10.26
N VAL A 4 4.53 3.50 9.33
CA VAL A 4 5.17 3.35 8.03
C VAL A 4 6.41 4.24 8.02
N VAL A 5 7.54 3.63 7.71
CA VAL A 5 8.83 4.30 7.65
C VAL A 5 9.51 4.06 6.31
N THR A 6 10.36 4.99 5.92
CA THR A 6 11.22 4.88 4.75
C THR A 6 12.60 4.47 5.22
N ASP A 7 13.05 3.30 4.77
CA ASP A 7 14.43 2.81 4.93
C ASP A 7 15.34 3.58 3.97
N GLY A 8 16.18 4.46 4.51
CA GLY A 8 17.08 5.28 3.74
C GLY A 8 18.19 4.52 3.04
N THR A 9 18.56 3.34 3.56
CA THR A 9 19.58 2.49 2.93
C THR A 9 19.07 1.92 1.62
N ARG A 10 17.76 1.63 1.55
CA ARG A 10 17.12 1.05 0.37
C ARG A 10 16.28 2.04 -0.44
N ALA A 11 16.11 3.27 0.05
CA ALA A 11 15.13 4.24 -0.45
C ALA A 11 13.72 3.62 -0.59
N LEU A 12 13.29 2.85 0.42
CA LEU A 12 12.10 2.02 0.35
C LEU A 12 11.19 2.21 1.56
N ALA A 13 9.91 2.54 1.32
CA ALA A 13 8.91 2.59 2.37
C ALA A 13 8.36 1.18 2.70
N GLY A 14 8.17 0.92 4.00
CA GLY A 14 7.56 -0.31 4.51
C GLY A 14 6.78 -0.09 5.80
N GLN A 15 5.82 -0.98 6.07
CA GLN A 15 5.07 -1.03 7.32
C GLN A 15 5.90 -1.74 8.39
N VAL A 16 6.04 -1.13 9.57
CA VAL A 16 6.71 -1.74 10.71
C VAL A 16 5.88 -2.91 11.23
N ARG A 17 6.47 -4.11 11.24
CA ARG A 17 5.88 -5.35 11.76
C ARG A 17 6.42 -5.74 13.12
N ALA A 18 7.70 -5.46 13.37
CA ALA A 18 8.35 -5.73 14.65
C ALA A 18 9.47 -4.72 14.90
N VAL A 19 9.79 -4.52 16.17
CA VAL A 19 10.89 -3.68 16.64
C VAL A 19 11.75 -4.55 17.58
N ASN A 20 13.01 -4.72 17.23
CA ASN A 20 13.98 -5.54 17.95
C ASN A 20 15.24 -4.71 18.25
N GLY A 21 15.20 -3.96 19.35
CA GLY A 21 16.27 -2.98 19.66
C GLY A 21 16.36 -1.92 18.56
N ASP A 22 17.53 -1.78 17.96
CA ASP A 22 17.79 -0.83 16.87
C ASP A 22 17.34 -1.32 15.48
N LEU A 23 16.71 -2.50 15.40
CA LEU A 23 16.28 -3.10 14.15
C LEU A 23 14.75 -3.06 14.02
N LEU A 24 14.29 -2.60 12.86
CA LEU A 24 12.90 -2.64 12.44
C LEU A 24 12.71 -3.77 11.43
N THR A 25 11.70 -4.61 11.64
CA THR A 25 11.19 -5.49 10.60
C THR A 25 10.13 -4.74 9.81
N LEU A 26 10.39 -4.50 8.53
CA LEU A 26 9.52 -3.76 7.61
C LEU A 26 8.91 -4.72 6.59
N ALA A 27 7.64 -4.53 6.26
CA ALA A 27 6.93 -5.31 5.26
C ALA A 27 6.20 -4.44 4.24
N ARG A 28 6.08 -4.93 3.00
CA ARG A 28 5.22 -4.34 1.97
C ARG A 28 4.05 -5.27 1.63
N PRO A 29 2.92 -4.70 1.19
CA PRO A 29 1.91 -5.45 0.47
C PRO A 29 2.58 -6.22 -0.69
N GLY A 30 2.29 -7.51 -0.82
CA GLY A 30 2.96 -8.40 -1.77
C GLY A 30 3.95 -9.40 -1.13
N GLY A 31 4.13 -9.34 0.20
CA GLY A 31 4.86 -10.37 0.95
C GLY A 31 6.37 -10.15 1.09
N MET A 32 6.89 -9.04 0.57
CA MET A 32 8.28 -8.66 0.80
C MET A 32 8.47 -8.17 2.23
N GLU A 33 9.42 -8.77 2.96
CA GLU A 33 9.81 -8.39 4.30
C GLU A 33 11.33 -8.20 4.36
N TRP A 34 11.79 -7.20 5.12
CA TRP A 34 13.21 -6.94 5.33
C TRP A 34 13.49 -6.28 6.68
N THR A 35 14.74 -6.35 7.11
CA THR A 35 15.23 -5.65 8.30
C THR A 35 15.94 -4.35 7.90
N ALA A 36 15.67 -3.28 8.65
CA ALA A 36 16.32 -1.98 8.53
C ALA A 36 16.75 -1.48 9.91
N LYS A 37 17.79 -0.65 10.00
CA LYS A 37 18.16 0.00 11.26
C LYS A 37 17.24 1.20 11.50
N ALA A 38 16.75 1.34 12.72
CA ALA A 38 15.87 2.45 13.10
C ALA A 38 16.54 3.83 12.88
N ALA A 39 17.86 3.92 13.10
CA ALA A 39 18.64 5.13 12.87
C ALA A 39 18.70 5.56 11.39
N ASP A 40 18.52 4.62 10.47
CA ASP A 40 18.53 4.87 9.02
C ASP A 40 17.10 5.01 8.45
N CYS A 41 16.09 5.03 9.32
CA CYS A 41 14.68 5.14 8.95
C CYS A 41 14.09 6.49 9.34
N TRP A 42 13.19 7.03 8.53
CA TRP A 42 12.38 8.21 8.88
C TRP A 42 10.91 7.98 8.59
N SER A 43 10.07 8.86 9.14
CA SER A 43 8.62 8.84 8.90
C SER A 43 8.34 8.91 7.39
N ALA A 44 7.63 7.91 6.86
CA ALA A 44 7.26 7.92 5.46
C ALA A 44 6.28 9.06 5.15
N SER A 45 6.42 9.63 3.96
CA SER A 45 5.57 10.69 3.42
C SER A 45 4.12 10.21 3.24
N PRO A 46 3.12 11.11 3.19
CA PRO A 46 1.73 10.72 2.97
C PRO A 46 1.50 9.89 1.69
N GLU A 47 2.26 10.18 0.63
CA GLU A 47 2.20 9.45 -0.65
C GLU A 47 2.75 8.02 -0.52
N GLU A 48 3.89 7.85 0.16
CA GLU A 48 4.49 6.54 0.44
C GLU A 48 3.57 5.68 1.31
N ARG A 49 2.95 6.30 2.33
CA ARG A 49 1.92 5.64 3.15
C ARG A 49 0.74 5.17 2.30
N ARG A 50 0.28 6.00 1.36
CA ARG A 50 -0.84 5.66 0.47
C ARG A 50 -0.49 4.52 -0.47
N ALA A 51 0.74 4.48 -0.99
CA ALA A 51 1.23 3.42 -1.86
C ALA A 51 1.32 2.04 -1.18
N LEU A 52 1.42 2.01 0.16
CA LEU A 52 1.48 0.80 0.96
C LEU A 52 0.12 0.34 1.50
N ARG A 53 -0.94 1.12 1.31
CA ARG A 53 -2.27 0.64 1.62
C ARG A 53 -2.62 -0.42 0.56
N PRO A 54 -2.97 -1.66 0.93
CA PRO A 54 -3.49 -2.61 -0.03
C PRO A 54 -4.70 -1.97 -0.68
N SER A 55 -4.58 -1.66 -1.97
CA SER A 55 -5.66 -1.07 -2.75
C SER A 55 -6.77 -2.11 -2.91
N GLY A 56 -7.65 -2.20 -1.92
CA GLY A 56 -9.01 -2.68 -2.14
C GLY A 56 -9.84 -1.71 -3.00
N ALA A 57 -9.23 -0.61 -3.47
CA ALA A 57 -9.80 0.29 -4.44
C ALA A 57 -9.24 -0.06 -5.83
N ILE A 58 -10.04 -0.80 -6.60
CA ILE A 58 -10.08 -0.60 -8.04
C ILE A 58 -10.28 0.91 -8.21
N ALA A 59 -9.27 1.62 -8.72
CA ALA A 59 -9.51 2.94 -9.25
C ALA A 59 -10.37 2.74 -10.49
N LEU A 60 -11.70 2.84 -10.33
CA LEU A 60 -12.61 2.96 -11.47
C LEU A 60 -12.26 4.29 -12.13
N ILE A 61 -11.38 4.24 -13.11
CA ILE A 61 -11.22 5.31 -14.08
C ILE A 61 -12.59 5.45 -14.75
N GLY A 62 -13.10 6.68 -14.80
CA GLY A 62 -14.50 7.00 -15.05
C GLY A 62 -15.17 6.31 -16.24
N GLU A 63 -16.47 6.10 -16.03
CA GLU A 63 -17.53 5.93 -17.04
C GLU A 63 -17.49 4.65 -17.90
N HIS A 64 -17.89 3.52 -17.31
CA HIS A 64 -18.59 2.50 -18.09
C HIS A 64 -20.02 2.33 -17.54
N LEU A 65 -20.95 3.09 -18.13
CA LEU A 65 -22.37 2.79 -18.00
C LEU A 65 -22.61 1.41 -18.63
N PRO A 66 -23.26 0.45 -17.95
CA PRO A 66 -23.64 -0.80 -18.61
C PRO A 66 -24.59 -0.48 -19.78
N PRO A 67 -24.51 -1.21 -20.91
CA PRO A 67 -25.45 -1.00 -22.00
C PRO A 67 -26.86 -1.27 -21.51
N VAL A 68 -27.74 -0.25 -21.57
CA VAL A 68 -29.16 -0.43 -21.32
C VAL A 68 -29.70 -1.35 -22.42
N GLN A 69 -30.05 -2.59 -22.08
CA GLN A 69 -30.78 -3.45 -23.01
C GLN A 69 -32.22 -2.94 -23.08
N PRO A 70 -32.76 -2.57 -24.26
CA PRO A 70 -34.17 -2.29 -24.38
C PRO A 70 -34.98 -3.57 -24.08
N PRO A 71 -36.18 -3.45 -23.48
CA PRO A 71 -36.97 -4.63 -23.14
C PRO A 71 -37.36 -5.40 -24.40
N SER A 72 -36.93 -6.66 -24.45
CA SER A 72 -37.37 -7.62 -25.46
C SER A 72 -38.89 -7.72 -25.45
N ARG A 73 -39.54 -7.27 -26.55
CA ARG A 73 -40.96 -7.51 -26.78
C ARG A 73 -41.20 -9.02 -26.92
N CYS A 74 -42.05 -9.57 -26.05
CA CYS A 74 -42.67 -10.87 -26.26
C CYS A 74 -43.50 -10.86 -27.55
N SER A 75 -43.45 -11.94 -28.31
CA SER A 75 -44.48 -12.37 -29.27
C SER A 75 -44.59 -13.88 -29.21
#